data_AF-A0A959TCK5-F1
#
_entry.id   AF-A0A959TCK5-F1
#
_cell.length_a   1.000
_cell.length_b   1.000
_cell.length_c   1.000
_cell.angle_alpha   90.00
_cell.angle_beta   90.00
_cell.angle_gamma   90.00
#
_symmetry.space_group_name_H-M   'P 1'
#
loop_
_entity.id
_entity.type
_entity.pdbx_description
1 polymer ?
#
loop_
_entity_poly.entity_id
_entity_poly.type
_entity_poly.pdbx_seq_one_letter_code
_entity_poly.pdbx_strand_id
1 'polypeptide(L)'
;MKRVLIVTYYWPPNGGAGVQRWLKFVKYLPQHGWQPVVYTPENPELVAEDPGLLDDVPREAEVIKRRISEPYGLYKRLTGRGVKEKVHTAFLSEEKREGWRDRMALWVRSNFFIPDARVGWVGPSVRFLKQYLREHPVDVIVTTGPPHSMHLIGLRLKRALGIRWVADFRDPWTNIDFYRQLKLSRSADRRHRRLEAEVLREADTVVAVGWTLADELRDLG
;
A
#
# COMPACT_ATOMS: atom_id res chain seq x y z
N MET A 1 3.06 26.55 -7.28
CA MET A 1 2.67 25.20 -7.76
C MET A 1 1.99 24.49 -6.60
N LYS A 2 0.84 23.83 -6.80
CA LYS A 2 0.24 23.01 -5.72
C LYS A 2 1.10 21.78 -5.49
N ARG A 3 1.13 21.21 -4.29
CA ARG A 3 1.93 20.02 -3.95
C ARG A 3 1.03 18.86 -3.53
N VAL A 4 1.35 17.67 -4.02
CA VAL A 4 0.62 16.43 -3.69
C VAL A 4 1.57 15.39 -3.13
N LEU A 5 1.32 14.94 -1.90
CA LEU A 5 2.04 13.82 -1.32
C LEU A 5 1.41 12.51 -1.80
N ILE A 6 2.18 11.65 -2.45
CA ILE A 6 1.75 10.35 -2.97
C ILE A 6 2.46 9.26 -2.16
N VAL A 7 1.69 8.55 -1.34
CA VAL A 7 2.15 7.43 -0.54
C VAL A 7 1.90 6.14 -1.31
N THR A 8 2.97 5.53 -1.80
CA THR A 8 2.95 4.29 -2.59
C THR A 8 3.98 3.29 -2.08
N TYR A 9 3.67 2.00 -2.14
CA TYR A 9 4.62 0.94 -1.79
C TYR A 9 5.48 0.51 -2.98
N TYR A 10 4.89 0.49 -4.18
CA TYR A 10 5.58 0.11 -5.40
C TYR A 10 5.99 1.36 -6.17
N TRP A 11 7.27 1.45 -6.49
CA TRP A 11 7.88 2.59 -7.19
C TRP A 11 9.06 2.10 -8.05
N PRO A 12 9.42 2.79 -9.16
CA PRO A 12 10.61 2.43 -9.93
C PRO A 12 11.87 2.32 -9.07
N PRO A 13 12.74 1.33 -9.36
CA PRO A 13 12.77 0.49 -10.58
C PRO A 13 11.91 -0.78 -10.50
N ASN A 14 10.92 -0.87 -9.61
CA ASN A 14 10.01 -2.01 -9.61
C ASN A 14 9.11 -1.99 -10.87
N GLY A 15 9.06 -3.09 -11.61
CA GLY A 15 8.32 -3.23 -12.88
C GLY A 15 6.90 -3.80 -12.75
N GLY A 16 6.40 -4.06 -11.53
CA GLY A 16 5.08 -4.65 -11.34
C GLY A 16 3.92 -3.73 -11.77
N ALA A 17 2.75 -4.30 -12.06
CA ALA A 17 1.49 -3.55 -12.31
C ALA A 17 1.19 -2.51 -11.20
N GLY A 18 1.67 -2.82 -9.99
CA GLY A 18 1.76 -1.96 -8.83
C GLY A 18 2.27 -0.53 -9.07
N VAL A 19 3.12 -0.31 -10.08
CA VAL A 19 3.84 0.96 -10.30
C VAL A 19 3.15 1.86 -11.32
N GLN A 20 2.56 1.26 -12.35
CA GLN A 20 2.27 1.93 -13.62
C GLN A 20 1.35 3.14 -13.46
N ARG A 21 0.19 2.97 -12.80
CA ARG A 21 -0.82 4.02 -12.67
C ARG A 21 -0.26 5.29 -12.02
N TRP A 22 0.35 5.17 -10.84
CA TRP A 22 0.84 6.33 -10.11
C TRP A 22 2.13 6.90 -10.65
N LEU A 23 2.96 6.10 -11.33
CA LEU A 23 4.08 6.63 -12.10
C LEU A 23 3.60 7.55 -13.23
N LYS A 24 2.55 7.16 -13.98
CA LYS A 24 1.99 8.02 -15.03
C LYS A 24 1.34 9.27 -14.45
N PHE A 25 0.61 9.19 -13.33
CA PHE A 25 0.11 10.39 -12.65
C PHE A 25 1.26 11.33 -12.27
N VAL A 26 2.31 10.80 -11.63
CA VAL A 26 3.50 11.59 -11.27
C VAL A 26 4.14 12.26 -12.49
N LYS A 27 4.26 11.54 -13.62
CA LYS A 27 4.81 12.07 -14.88
C LYS A 27 4.03 13.28 -15.40
N TYR A 28 2.70 13.24 -15.37
CA TYR A 28 1.86 14.25 -16.02
C TYR A 28 1.34 15.34 -15.06
N LEU A 29 1.32 15.12 -13.75
CA LEU A 29 0.88 16.11 -12.76
C LEU A 29 1.57 17.49 -12.87
N PRO A 30 2.89 17.59 -13.12
CA PRO A 30 3.55 18.89 -13.33
C PRO A 30 2.93 19.73 -14.45
N GLN A 31 2.46 19.09 -15.52
CA GLN A 31 1.81 19.76 -16.66
C GLN A 31 0.45 20.39 -16.27
N HIS A 32 -0.11 19.95 -15.14
CA HIS A 32 -1.35 20.48 -14.56
C HIS A 32 -1.10 21.36 -13.33
N GLY A 33 0.13 21.84 -13.13
CA GLY A 33 0.47 22.77 -12.04
C GLY A 33 0.59 22.12 -10.65
N TRP A 34 0.84 20.81 -10.61
CA TRP A 34 1.04 20.03 -9.38
C TRP A 34 2.45 19.48 -9.28
N GLN A 35 3.11 19.70 -8.14
CA GLN A 35 4.36 19.05 -7.76
C GLN A 35 4.08 17.72 -7.05
N PRO A 36 4.51 16.59 -7.61
CA PRO A 36 4.43 15.32 -6.91
C PRO A 36 5.55 15.20 -5.87
N VAL A 37 5.18 14.82 -4.66
CA VAL A 37 6.09 14.39 -3.59
C VAL A 37 5.79 12.92 -3.32
N VAL A 38 6.67 12.02 -3.75
CA VAL A 38 6.48 10.57 -3.64
C VAL A 38 7.13 10.07 -2.37
N TYR A 39 6.36 9.39 -1.52
CA TYR A 39 6.85 8.68 -0.35
C TYR A 39 6.73 7.16 -0.56
N THR A 40 7.87 6.49 -0.59
CA THR A 40 7.99 5.07 -0.95
C THR A 40 9.07 4.38 -0.11
N PRO A 41 9.02 3.06 0.13
CA PRO A 41 10.12 2.40 0.82
C PRO A 41 11.39 2.40 -0.04
N GLU A 42 12.55 2.39 0.63
CA GLU A 42 13.85 2.20 -0.04
C GLU A 42 14.08 0.74 -0.44
N ASN A 43 13.50 -0.20 0.30
CA ASN A 43 13.68 -1.63 0.16
C ASN A 43 12.34 -2.40 0.03
N PRO A 44 11.49 -2.09 -0.98
CA PRO A 44 10.25 -2.83 -1.22
C PRO A 44 10.54 -4.28 -1.64
N GLU A 45 9.50 -5.11 -1.58
CA GLU A 45 9.47 -6.39 -2.28
C GLU A 45 9.51 -6.14 -3.80
N LEU A 46 10.52 -6.71 -4.46
CA LEU A 46 10.71 -6.62 -5.90
C LEU A 46 9.84 -7.66 -6.61
N VAL A 47 8.91 -7.20 -7.44
CA VAL A 47 8.05 -8.08 -8.28
C VAL A 47 8.76 -8.39 -9.59
N ALA A 48 9.26 -7.33 -10.23
CA ALA A 48 10.12 -7.34 -11.39
C ALA A 48 11.03 -6.11 -11.30
N GLU A 49 12.18 -6.13 -11.97
CA GLU A 49 13.06 -4.97 -12.09
C GLU A 49 12.94 -4.42 -13.51
N ASP A 50 12.62 -3.14 -13.61
CA ASP A 50 12.51 -2.38 -14.86
C ASP A 50 13.06 -0.96 -14.62
N PRO A 51 14.38 -0.77 -14.81
CA PRO A 51 15.02 0.52 -14.65
C PRO A 51 14.52 1.58 -15.63
N GLY A 52 13.98 1.19 -16.79
CA GLY A 52 13.47 2.13 -17.80
C GLY A 52 12.29 2.97 -17.29
N LEU A 53 11.57 2.48 -16.27
CA LEU A 53 10.51 3.25 -15.61
C LEU A 53 11.02 4.48 -14.85
N LEU A 54 12.33 4.58 -14.59
CA LEU A 54 12.91 5.80 -14.00
C LEU A 54 12.85 6.99 -14.96
N ASP A 55 12.82 6.75 -16.28
CA ASP A 55 12.73 7.81 -17.30
C ASP A 55 11.38 8.54 -17.27
N ASP A 56 10.36 7.91 -16.67
CA ASP A 56 9.05 8.51 -16.46
C ASP A 56 8.96 9.35 -15.17
N VAL A 57 9.99 9.35 -14.32
CA VAL A 57 10.02 10.19 -13.11
C VAL A 57 10.50 11.60 -13.50
N PRO A 58 9.61 12.62 -13.45
CA PRO A 58 9.97 13.96 -13.88
C PRO A 58 10.88 14.65 -12.85
N ARG A 59 11.63 15.66 -13.27
CA ARG A 59 12.58 16.37 -12.40
C ARG A 59 11.90 17.16 -11.28
N GLU A 60 10.64 17.52 -11.50
CA GLU A 60 9.76 18.19 -10.55
C GLU A 60 9.31 17.28 -9.41
N ALA A 61 9.40 15.95 -9.59
CA ALA A 61 9.05 14.98 -8.58
C ALA A 61 10.11 14.92 -7.47
N GLU A 62 9.67 15.16 -6.25
CA GLU A 62 10.49 14.90 -5.07
C GLU A 62 10.25 13.44 -4.63
N VAL A 63 11.30 12.61 -4.57
CA VAL A 63 11.17 11.20 -4.19
C VAL A 63 11.83 10.95 -2.85
N ILE A 64 11.01 10.68 -1.83
CA ILE A 64 11.44 10.41 -0.46
C ILE A 64 11.41 8.90 -0.23
N LYS A 65 12.60 8.33 -0.05
CA LYS A 65 12.78 6.91 0.26
C LYS A 65 13.13 6.73 1.73
N ARG A 66 12.47 5.78 2.40
CA ARG A 66 12.81 5.37 3.77
C ARG A 66 12.97 3.87 3.84
N ARG A 67 14.04 3.41 4.47
CA ARG A 67 14.18 1.99 4.81
C ARG A 67 13.05 1.55 5.73
N ILE A 68 12.44 0.42 5.39
CA ILE A 68 11.35 -0.21 6.16
C ILE A 68 11.79 -1.57 6.70
N SER A 69 11.24 -1.94 7.85
CA SER A 69 11.38 -3.28 8.41
C SER A 69 10.18 -4.11 8.00
N GLU A 70 10.44 -5.24 7.35
CA GLU A 70 9.40 -6.14 6.89
C GLU A 70 9.46 -7.45 7.69
N PRO A 71 8.36 -7.91 8.31
CA PRO A 71 8.34 -9.18 9.05
C PRO A 71 8.86 -10.36 8.21
N TYR A 72 8.62 -10.32 6.90
CA TYR A 72 9.11 -11.31 5.93
C TYR A 72 10.65 -11.34 5.81
N GLY A 73 11.32 -10.19 5.94
CA GLY A 73 12.78 -10.14 5.96
C GLY A 73 13.37 -10.85 7.19
N LEU A 74 12.68 -10.76 8.33
CA LEU A 74 13.04 -11.49 9.55
C LEU A 74 12.78 -13.00 9.40
N TYR A 75 11.63 -13.39 8.85
CA TYR A 75 11.34 -14.80 8.53
C TYR A 75 12.39 -15.41 7.59
N LYS A 76 12.80 -14.68 6.54
CA LYS A 76 13.86 -15.08 5.60
C LYS A 76 15.21 -15.29 6.30
N ARG A 77 15.58 -14.39 7.22
CA ARG A 77 16.83 -14.50 8.00
C ARG A 77 16.79 -15.66 9.00
N LEU A 78 15.64 -15.90 9.63
CA LEU A 78 15.50 -16.96 10.65
C LEU A 78 15.36 -18.37 10.05
N THR A 79 14.79 -18.50 8.86
CA THR A 79 14.51 -19.83 8.26
C THR A 79 15.56 -20.31 7.26
N GLY A 80 16.50 -19.45 6.85
CA GLY A 80 17.54 -19.80 5.86
C GLY A 80 17.01 -20.17 4.46
N ARG A 81 15.69 -20.11 4.24
CA ARG A 81 15.06 -20.43 2.96
C ARG A 81 15.10 -19.20 2.06
N GLY A 82 15.86 -19.32 0.97
CA GLY A 82 15.87 -18.35 -0.12
C GLY A 82 14.47 -18.28 -0.74
N VAL A 83 13.81 -17.13 -0.59
CA VAL A 83 12.51 -16.85 -1.23
C VAL A 83 12.73 -16.71 -2.73
N LYS A 84 12.75 -17.84 -3.44
CA LYS A 84 12.54 -17.91 -4.90
C LYS A 84 11.07 -18.19 -5.25
N GLU A 85 10.17 -18.14 -4.28
CA GLU A 85 8.72 -18.25 -4.53
C GLU A 85 8.08 -16.93 -4.14
N LYS A 86 7.68 -16.20 -5.20
CA LYS A 86 6.90 -14.97 -5.16
C LYS A 86 5.76 -15.15 -4.16
N VAL A 87 5.53 -14.20 -3.27
CA VAL A 87 4.39 -14.29 -2.32
C VAL A 87 3.04 -14.24 -3.05
N HIS A 88 3.03 -13.89 -4.34
CA HIS A 88 1.92 -14.11 -5.26
C HIS A 88 1.62 -15.59 -5.58
N THR A 89 2.58 -16.52 -5.43
CA THR A 89 2.37 -17.94 -5.71
C THR A 89 1.81 -18.74 -4.54
N ALA A 90 1.72 -18.19 -3.33
CA ALA A 90 1.04 -18.88 -2.23
C ALA A 90 -0.45 -19.15 -2.52
N PHE A 91 -1.05 -18.41 -3.46
CA PHE A 91 -2.41 -18.63 -3.95
C PHE A 91 -2.48 -19.29 -5.35
N LEU A 92 -1.33 -19.47 -6.04
CA LEU A 92 -1.27 -20.02 -7.41
C LEU A 92 -0.57 -21.38 -7.51
N SER A 93 0.03 -21.91 -6.44
CA SER A 93 0.58 -23.27 -6.45
C SER A 93 -0.42 -24.25 -5.83
N GLU A 94 -1.32 -24.76 -6.65
CA GLU A 94 -2.28 -25.84 -6.31
C GLU A 94 -1.60 -27.18 -5.96
N GLU A 95 -0.27 -27.32 -6.06
CA GLU A 95 0.39 -28.64 -6.07
C GLU A 95 1.29 -28.99 -4.87
N LYS A 96 1.53 -28.10 -3.90
CA LYS A 96 2.33 -28.47 -2.71
C LYS A 96 1.45 -28.72 -1.50
N ARG A 97 1.47 -29.96 -0.98
CA ARG A 97 0.87 -30.36 0.31
C ARG A 97 1.26 -29.35 1.40
N GLU A 98 0.33 -28.47 1.77
CA GLU A 98 0.57 -27.46 2.82
C GLU A 98 0.93 -28.15 4.14
N GLY A 99 2.16 -27.94 4.62
CA GLY A 99 2.57 -28.41 5.95
C GLY A 99 1.75 -27.70 7.04
N TRP A 100 1.60 -28.31 8.21
CA TRP A 100 0.95 -27.66 9.36
C TRP A 100 1.64 -26.34 9.75
N ARG A 101 2.95 -26.23 9.52
CA ARG A 101 3.74 -25.01 9.72
C ARG A 101 3.35 -23.89 8.76
N ASP A 102 3.10 -24.21 7.49
CA ASP A 102 2.69 -23.21 6.48
C ASP A 102 1.30 -22.69 6.78
N ARG A 103 0.38 -23.57 7.19
CA ARG A 103 -0.96 -23.19 7.67
C ARG A 103 -0.91 -22.28 8.90
N MET A 104 -0.04 -22.60 9.86
CA MET A 104 0.16 -21.77 11.05
C MET A 104 0.77 -20.41 10.69
N ALA A 105 1.77 -20.36 9.81
CA ALA A 105 2.38 -19.11 9.35
C ALA A 105 1.37 -18.22 8.60
N LEU A 106 0.55 -18.81 7.72
CA LEU A 106 -0.53 -18.11 7.04
C LEU A 106 -1.56 -17.56 8.04
N TRP A 107 -1.95 -18.37 9.02
CA TRP A 107 -2.90 -17.94 10.06
C TRP A 107 -2.34 -16.78 10.89
N VAL A 108 -1.10 -16.89 11.40
CA VAL A 108 -0.44 -15.81 12.15
C VAL A 108 -0.36 -14.54 11.29
N ARG A 109 0.08 -14.68 10.03
CA ARG A 109 0.21 -13.53 9.14
C ARG A 109 -1.13 -12.80 8.98
N SER A 110 -2.18 -13.54 8.65
CA SER A 110 -3.49 -13.00 8.30
C SER A 110 -4.24 -12.42 9.50
N ASN A 111 -3.94 -12.90 10.72
CA ASN A 111 -4.63 -12.46 11.94
C ASN A 111 -3.91 -11.34 12.69
N PHE A 112 -2.59 -11.19 12.54
CA PHE A 112 -1.81 -10.19 13.28
C PHE A 112 -1.35 -9.01 12.42
N PHE A 113 -1.03 -9.23 11.13
CA PHE A 113 -0.60 -8.17 10.23
C PHE A 113 -1.77 -7.65 9.40
N ILE A 114 -2.63 -6.85 10.04
CA ILE A 114 -3.86 -6.31 9.45
C ILE A 114 -3.67 -4.82 9.13
N PRO A 115 -3.88 -4.37 7.88
CA PRO A 115 -4.49 -5.13 6.78
C PRO A 115 -3.55 -6.06 6.02
N ASP A 116 -2.25 -5.80 6.10
CA ASP A 116 -1.25 -6.57 5.39
C ASP A 116 0.10 -6.52 6.13
N ALA A 117 1.08 -7.25 5.59
CA ALA A 117 2.42 -7.36 6.16
C ALA A 117 3.17 -6.02 6.30
N ARG A 118 2.69 -4.94 5.66
CA ARG A 118 3.31 -3.61 5.70
C ARG A 118 2.75 -2.74 6.83
N VAL A 119 1.83 -3.24 7.66
CA VAL A 119 1.25 -2.47 8.78
C VAL A 119 2.31 -1.93 9.75
N GLY A 120 3.44 -2.64 9.90
CA GLY A 120 4.57 -2.22 10.73
C GLY A 120 5.22 -0.91 10.28
N TRP A 121 5.04 -0.52 9.00
CA TRP A 121 5.54 0.74 8.46
C TRP A 121 4.67 1.93 8.85
N VAL A 122 3.36 1.73 9.05
CA VAL A 122 2.38 2.82 9.23
C VAL A 122 2.79 3.80 10.33
N GLY A 123 3.17 3.30 11.51
CA GLY A 123 3.58 4.15 12.64
C GLY A 123 4.83 5.00 12.32
N PRO A 124 5.95 4.37 11.94
CA PRO A 124 7.15 5.07 11.50
C PRO A 124 6.91 6.08 10.35
N SER A 125 6.11 5.73 9.34
CA SER A 125 5.78 6.66 8.23
C SER A 125 5.06 7.88 8.73
N VAL A 126 4.01 7.70 9.53
CA VAL A 126 3.19 8.81 10.04
C VAL A 126 4.03 9.73 10.89
N ARG A 127 4.92 9.19 11.75
CA ARG A 127 5.82 10.03 12.56
C ARG A 127 6.72 10.89 11.70
N PHE A 128 7.37 10.29 10.70
CA PHE A 128 8.25 11.00 9.79
C PHE A 128 7.48 12.04 8.95
N LEU A 129 6.38 11.63 8.31
CA LEU A 129 5.58 12.50 7.44
C LEU A 129 4.94 13.65 8.21
N LYS A 130 4.53 13.47 9.46
CA LYS A 130 4.05 14.59 10.30
C LYS A 130 5.11 15.65 10.52
N GLN A 131 6.38 15.28 10.68
CA GLN A 131 7.46 16.24 10.81
C GLN A 131 7.76 16.89 9.47
N TYR A 132 7.95 16.08 8.42
CA TYR A 132 8.24 16.54 7.07
C TYR A 132 7.18 17.55 6.57
N LEU A 133 5.88 17.24 6.75
CA LEU A 133 4.78 18.07 6.27
C LEU A 133 4.61 19.40 7.02
N ARG A 134 5.26 19.59 8.19
CA ARG A 134 5.31 20.90 8.86
C ARG A 134 6.25 21.86 8.14
N GLU A 135 7.37 21.33 7.66
CA GLU A 135 8.41 22.10 6.96
C GLU A 135 8.12 22.19 5.46
N HIS A 136 7.45 21.17 4.91
CA HIS A 136 7.18 21.01 3.49
C HIS A 136 5.69 20.74 3.28
N PRO A 137 4.80 21.73 3.50
CA PRO A 137 3.35 21.53 3.41
C PRO A 137 2.91 21.08 2.02
N VAL A 138 1.83 20.30 1.98
CA VAL A 138 1.18 19.83 0.75
C VAL A 138 -0.31 20.15 0.78
N ASP A 139 -0.91 20.34 -0.39
CA ASP A 139 -2.32 20.68 -0.53
C ASP A 139 -3.22 19.43 -0.41
N VAL A 140 -2.70 18.26 -0.79
CA VAL A 140 -3.44 17.01 -0.78
C VAL A 140 -2.51 15.81 -0.57
N ILE A 141 -3.03 14.78 0.11
CA ILE A 141 -2.41 13.47 0.25
C ILE A 141 -3.15 12.49 -0.63
N VAL A 142 -2.41 11.65 -1.33
CA VAL A 142 -2.93 10.47 -2.02
C VAL A 142 -2.27 9.24 -1.44
N THR A 143 -3.05 8.21 -1.14
CA THR A 143 -2.55 6.87 -0.82
C THR A 143 -3.06 5.89 -1.87
N THR A 144 -2.21 4.96 -2.31
CA THR A 144 -2.61 3.92 -3.27
C THR A 144 -2.40 2.52 -2.71
N GLY A 145 -3.45 1.72 -2.79
CA GLY A 145 -3.49 0.33 -2.30
C GLY A 145 -3.95 -0.64 -3.40
N PRO A 146 -3.61 -1.93 -3.30
CA PRO A 146 -2.83 -2.57 -2.24
C PRO A 146 -1.31 -2.27 -2.34
N PRO A 147 -0.52 -2.41 -1.26
CA PRO A 147 -0.94 -2.79 0.08
C PRO A 147 -1.77 -1.69 0.77
N HIS A 148 -2.88 -2.09 1.40
CA HIS A 148 -3.85 -1.18 2.04
C HIS A 148 -3.32 -0.50 3.30
N SER A 149 -2.17 -0.94 3.82
CA SER A 149 -1.40 -0.20 4.84
C SER A 149 -1.10 1.25 4.42
N MET A 150 -1.02 1.55 3.12
CA MET A 150 -0.81 2.93 2.65
C MET A 150 -2.01 3.81 3.03
N HIS A 151 -3.23 3.30 2.92
CA HIS A 151 -4.44 4.02 3.34
C HIS A 151 -4.44 4.31 4.85
N LEU A 152 -3.88 3.43 5.68
CA LEU A 152 -3.74 3.71 7.11
C LEU A 152 -2.75 4.84 7.41
N ILE A 153 -1.74 5.06 6.57
CA ILE A 153 -0.86 6.23 6.66
C ILE A 153 -1.67 7.49 6.37
N GLY A 154 -2.42 7.49 5.27
CA GLY A 154 -3.29 8.61 4.87
C GLY A 154 -4.33 8.96 5.94
N LEU A 155 -5.06 7.97 6.43
CA LEU A 155 -6.06 8.12 7.50
C LEU A 155 -5.46 8.81 8.74
N ARG A 156 -4.29 8.34 9.20
CA ARG A 156 -3.63 8.90 10.39
C ARG A 156 -3.08 10.31 10.15
N LEU A 157 -2.60 10.61 8.94
CA LEU A 157 -2.15 11.95 8.57
C LEU A 157 -3.32 12.92 8.46
N LYS A 158 -4.43 12.52 7.83
CA LYS A 158 -5.66 13.29 7.79
C LYS A 158 -6.16 13.63 9.20
N ARG A 159 -6.32 12.62 10.06
CA ARG A 159 -6.74 12.83 11.46
C ARG A 159 -5.80 13.75 12.23
N ALA A 160 -4.49 13.70 11.95
CA ALA A 160 -3.50 14.47 12.68
C ALA A 160 -3.28 15.90 12.16
N LEU A 161 -3.53 16.15 10.87
CA LEU A 161 -3.15 17.40 10.19
C LEU A 161 -4.32 18.09 9.47
N GLY A 162 -5.47 17.44 9.31
CA GLY A 162 -6.63 17.98 8.60
C GLY A 162 -6.43 18.16 7.09
N ILE A 163 -5.36 17.61 6.52
CA ILE A 163 -5.05 17.74 5.09
C ILE A 163 -6.04 16.89 4.28
N ARG A 164 -6.48 17.42 3.13
CA ARG A 164 -7.34 16.69 2.19
C ARG A 164 -6.66 15.39 1.75
N TRP A 165 -7.40 14.30 1.75
CA TRP A 165 -6.88 12.98 1.47
C TRP A 165 -7.75 12.23 0.46
N VAL A 166 -7.09 11.72 -0.58
CA VAL A 166 -7.65 10.83 -1.60
C VAL A 166 -7.14 9.41 -1.39
N ALA A 167 -8.03 8.44 -1.32
CA ALA A 167 -7.71 7.01 -1.23
C ALA A 167 -7.94 6.34 -2.59
N ASP A 168 -6.87 5.86 -3.23
CA ASP A 168 -6.91 5.13 -4.51
C ASP A 168 -6.90 3.62 -4.29
N PHE A 169 -8.04 2.98 -4.53
CA PHE A 169 -8.25 1.54 -4.46
C PHE A 169 -8.08 0.93 -5.84
N ARG A 170 -7.03 0.11 -5.99
CA ARG A 170 -6.75 -0.62 -7.23
C ARG A 170 -7.30 -2.04 -7.21
N ASP A 171 -7.50 -2.57 -6.01
CA ASP A 171 -8.17 -3.83 -5.74
C ASP A 171 -9.09 -3.66 -4.53
N PRO A 172 -10.13 -4.51 -4.39
CA PRO A 172 -10.92 -4.57 -3.17
C PRO A 172 -10.05 -4.86 -1.93
N TRP A 173 -10.53 -4.49 -0.74
CA TRP A 173 -9.87 -4.85 0.53
C TRP A 173 -10.52 -6.08 1.17
N THR A 174 -11.81 -6.03 1.55
CA THR A 174 -12.48 -7.22 2.14
C THR A 174 -13.25 -8.07 1.14
N ASN A 175 -13.60 -7.51 -0.02
CA ASN A 175 -14.30 -8.21 -1.10
C ASN A 175 -13.37 -8.87 -2.12
N ILE A 176 -12.07 -8.96 -1.86
CA ILE A 176 -11.11 -9.58 -2.79
C ILE A 176 -11.31 -11.10 -2.85
N ASP A 177 -11.17 -11.71 -4.03
CA ASP A 177 -11.56 -13.11 -4.27
C ASP A 177 -10.93 -14.12 -3.30
N PHE A 178 -9.68 -13.89 -2.90
CA PHE A 178 -8.96 -14.77 -1.98
C PHE A 178 -9.17 -14.44 -0.50
N TYR A 179 -10.03 -13.47 -0.14
CA TYR A 179 -10.22 -13.03 1.24
C TYR A 179 -10.61 -14.18 2.18
N ARG A 180 -11.49 -15.08 1.70
CA ARG A 180 -11.93 -16.27 2.45
C ARG A 180 -10.81 -17.29 2.68
N GLN A 181 -9.77 -17.28 1.85
CA GLN A 181 -8.64 -18.19 1.93
C GLN A 181 -7.62 -17.76 3.00
N LEU A 182 -7.73 -16.54 3.53
CA LEU A 182 -6.85 -15.99 4.58
C LEU A 182 -7.04 -16.64 5.97
N LYS A 183 -8.02 -17.56 6.13
CA LYS A 183 -8.29 -18.27 7.40
C LYS A 183 -8.39 -17.32 8.60
N LEU A 184 -9.10 -16.21 8.41
CA LEU A 184 -9.24 -15.15 9.41
C LEU A 184 -10.09 -15.62 10.60
N SER A 185 -9.68 -15.23 11.80
CA SER A 185 -10.54 -15.25 12.98
C SER A 185 -11.62 -14.18 12.86
N ARG A 186 -12.70 -14.34 13.62
CA ARG A 186 -13.79 -13.35 13.68
C ARG A 186 -13.30 -11.96 14.12
N SER A 187 -12.30 -11.89 14.99
CA SER A 187 -11.72 -10.59 15.41
C SER A 187 -10.88 -9.96 14.31
N ALA A 188 -10.12 -10.75 13.55
CA ALA A 188 -9.35 -10.27 12.41
C ALA A 188 -10.26 -9.73 11.29
N ASP A 189 -11.29 -10.49 10.90
CA ASP A 189 -12.28 -10.04 9.92
C ASP A 189 -12.97 -8.73 10.36
N ARG A 190 -13.45 -8.66 11.61
CA ARG A 190 -14.00 -7.42 12.16
C ARG A 190 -13.02 -6.25 12.09
N ARG A 191 -11.74 -6.48 12.34
CA ARG A 191 -10.72 -5.43 12.28
C ARG A 191 -10.47 -4.97 10.84
N HIS A 192 -10.43 -5.88 9.87
CA HIS A 192 -10.33 -5.53 8.45
C HIS A 192 -11.51 -4.65 8.02
N ARG A 193 -12.75 -5.11 8.23
CA ARG A 193 -13.97 -4.38 7.86
C ARG A 193 -14.06 -3.02 8.54
N ARG A 194 -13.68 -2.95 9.83
CA ARG A 194 -13.62 -1.68 10.56
C ARG A 194 -12.63 -0.72 9.91
N LEU A 195 -11.42 -1.16 9.60
CA LEU A 195 -10.39 -0.30 9.02
C LEU A 195 -10.74 0.13 7.59
N GLU A 196 -11.31 -0.77 6.78
CA GLU A 196 -11.83 -0.45 5.45
C GLU A 196 -12.90 0.64 5.54
N ALA A 197 -13.89 0.47 6.42
CA ALA A 197 -14.94 1.45 6.60
C ALA A 197 -14.43 2.78 7.19
N GLU A 198 -13.42 2.77 8.07
CA GLU A 198 -12.76 4.00 8.54
C GLU A 198 -12.06 4.73 7.38
N VAL A 199 -11.40 3.99 6.47
CA VAL A 199 -10.75 4.58 5.29
C VAL A 199 -11.78 5.18 4.33
N LEU A 200 -12.85 4.47 4.02
CA LEU A 200 -13.87 4.92 3.07
C LEU A 200 -14.62 6.16 3.58
N ARG A 201 -15.05 6.14 4.84
CA ARG A 201 -15.79 7.26 5.45
C ARG A 201 -14.94 8.50 5.69
N GLU A 202 -13.66 8.33 5.99
CA GLU A 202 -12.79 9.47 6.31
C GLU A 202 -11.96 9.96 5.13
N ALA A 203 -11.84 9.25 4.03
CA ALA A 203 -11.25 9.85 2.82
C ALA A 203 -12.13 11.01 2.32
N ASP A 204 -11.54 12.12 1.87
CA ASP A 204 -12.32 13.18 1.21
C ASP A 204 -12.78 12.76 -0.18
N THR A 205 -12.05 11.82 -0.79
CA THR A 205 -12.40 11.22 -2.08
C THR A 205 -11.84 9.81 -2.15
N VAL A 206 -12.67 8.86 -2.56
CA VAL A 206 -12.24 7.50 -2.89
C VAL A 206 -12.23 7.37 -4.40
N VAL A 207 -11.13 6.89 -4.97
CA VAL A 207 -11.02 6.60 -6.40
C VAL A 207 -10.76 5.12 -6.61
N ALA A 208 -11.40 4.55 -7.64
CA ALA A 208 -11.28 3.14 -7.99
C ALA A 208 -10.82 2.99 -9.45
N VAL A 209 -10.31 1.80 -9.79
CA VAL A 209 -9.85 1.48 -11.16
C VAL A 209 -10.98 1.11 -12.13
N GLY A 210 -12.23 1.00 -11.66
CA GLY A 210 -13.39 0.70 -12.50
C GLY A 210 -14.71 0.96 -11.77
N TRP A 211 -15.80 1.05 -12.54
CA TRP A 211 -17.15 1.36 -12.02
C TRP A 211 -17.66 0.31 -11.04
N THR A 212 -17.47 -0.98 -11.35
CA THR A 212 -17.89 -2.08 -10.46
C THR A 212 -17.26 -1.97 -9.08
N LEU A 213 -15.93 -1.76 -9.01
CA LEU A 213 -15.24 -1.56 -7.73
C LEU A 213 -15.72 -0.27 -7.04
N ALA A 214 -15.98 0.80 -7.79
CA ALA A 214 -16.49 2.04 -7.21
C ALA A 214 -17.87 1.84 -6.54
N ASP A 215 -18.76 1.08 -7.16
CA ASP A 215 -20.07 0.76 -6.61
C ASP A 215 -19.94 -0.14 -5.37
N GLU A 216 -19.09 -1.18 -5.42
CA GLU A 216 -18.81 -2.03 -4.26
C GLU A 216 -18.28 -1.23 -3.06
N LEU A 217 -17.36 -0.29 -3.29
CA LEU A 217 -16.81 0.55 -2.22
C LEU A 217 -17.87 1.52 -1.67
N ARG A 218 -18.78 2.02 -2.52
CA ARG A 218 -19.90 2.88 -2.09
C ARG A 218 -20.86 2.14 -1.17
N ASP A 219 -21.12 0.87 -1.44
CA ASP A 219 -21.99 0.04 -0.60
C ASP A 219 -21.38 -0.26 0.78
N LEU A 220 -20.04 -0.17 0.90
CA LEU A 220 -19.30 -0.43 2.13
C LEU A 220 -19.17 0.79 3.06
N GLY A 221 -19.45 2.01 2.57
CA GLY A 221 -19.54 3.23 3.37
C GLY A 221 -18.78 4.41 2.81
#